data_AF-A0A7K2VKG2-F1
#
_entry.id   AF-A0A7K2VKG2-F1
#
_cell.length_a   1.000
_cell.length_b   1.000
_cell.length_c   1.000
_cell.angle_alpha   90.00
_cell.angle_beta   90.00
_cell.angle_gamma   90.00
#
_symmetry.space_group_name_H-M   'P 1'
#
loop_
_entity.id
_entity.type
_entity.pdbx_description
1 polymer ?
#
loop_
_entity_poly.entity_id
_entity_poly.type
_entity_poly.pdbx_seq_one_letter_code
_entity_poly.pdbx_strand_id
1 'polypeptide(L)'
;MNRPPTPTPDTVRALVRSLLKSGTAQGPEVRPVAPEHPYTWWVGTRYVLRLAPDREASVRLRRETRLRDLVRPHVPVVVPSAVAHGDWTPGLACTLD
;
A
#
# COMPACT_ATOMS: atom_id res chain seq x y z
N MET A 1 12.66 -18.89 10.23
CA MET A 1 12.67 -17.98 9.06
C MET A 1 11.46 -18.33 8.20
N ASN A 2 10.46 -17.45 8.09
CA ASN A 2 9.33 -17.67 7.18
C ASN A 2 9.58 -16.86 5.91
N ARG A 3 9.33 -17.45 4.73
CA ARG A 3 9.46 -16.75 3.44
C ARG A 3 8.48 -15.57 3.44
N PRO A 4 8.89 -14.36 3.02
CA PRO A 4 7.96 -13.24 2.95
C PRO A 4 6.83 -13.61 1.97
N PRO A 5 5.56 -13.38 2.33
CA PRO A 5 4.45 -13.69 1.44
C PRO A 5 4.64 -12.93 0.12
N THR A 6 4.30 -13.58 -0.98
CA THR A 6 4.43 -12.97 -2.31
C THR A 6 3.06 -12.45 -2.74
N PRO A 7 2.88 -11.13 -2.89
CA PRO A 7 1.62 -10.57 -3.35
C PRO A 7 1.38 -10.95 -4.81
N THR A 8 0.18 -11.44 -5.10
CA THR A 8 -0.30 -11.70 -6.47
C THR A 8 -1.31 -10.63 -6.88
N PRO A 9 -1.53 -10.41 -8.19
CA PRO A 9 -2.54 -9.47 -8.66
C PRO A 9 -3.92 -9.70 -8.01
N ASP A 10 -4.33 -10.94 -7.80
CA ASP A 10 -5.63 -11.26 -7.21
C ASP A 10 -5.72 -10.91 -5.72
N THR A 11 -4.67 -11.19 -4.95
CA THR A 11 -4.61 -10.77 -3.54
C THR A 11 -4.65 -9.26 -3.40
N VAL A 12 -3.95 -8.55 -4.29
CA VAL A 12 -3.93 -7.09 -4.34
C VAL A 12 -5.30 -6.52 -4.71
N ARG A 13 -5.99 -7.06 -5.72
CA ARG A 13 -7.36 -6.64 -6.07
C ARG A 13 -8.32 -6.82 -4.90
N ALA A 14 -8.26 -7.97 -4.22
CA ALA A 14 -9.11 -8.24 -3.06
C ALA A 14 -8.85 -7.25 -1.92
N LEU A 15 -7.59 -6.97 -1.61
CA LEU A 15 -7.20 -6.02 -0.59
C LEU A 15 -7.66 -4.59 -0.93
N VAL A 16 -7.45 -4.15 -2.16
CA VAL A 16 -7.85 -2.80 -2.60
C VAL A 16 -9.37 -2.62 -2.50
N ARG A 17 -10.16 -3.63 -2.88
CA ARG A 17 -11.62 -3.61 -2.69
C ARG A 17 -12.01 -3.46 -1.22
N SER A 18 -11.32 -4.18 -0.33
CA SER A 18 -11.53 -4.09 1.12
C SER A 18 -11.19 -2.70 1.67
N LEU A 19 -10.09 -2.09 1.22
CA LEU A 19 -9.63 -0.77 1.69
C LEU A 19 -10.50 0.38 1.17
N LEU A 20 -10.86 0.37 -0.13
CA LEU A 20 -11.57 1.48 -0.77
C LEU A 20 -13.09 1.43 -0.61
N LYS A 21 -13.65 0.32 -0.10
CA LYS A 21 -15.12 0.07 -0.06
C LYS A 21 -15.79 0.37 -1.41
N SER A 22 -15.07 0.19 -2.52
CA SER A 22 -15.53 0.59 -3.86
C SER A 22 -16.50 -0.43 -4.43
N GLY A 23 -17.68 0.02 -4.82
CA GLY A 23 -18.82 -0.81 -5.26
C GLY A 23 -18.82 -1.22 -6.74
N THR A 24 -17.71 -1.11 -7.47
CA THR A 24 -17.66 -1.59 -8.86
C THR A 24 -17.31 -3.08 -8.91
N ALA A 25 -18.10 -3.86 -9.67
CA ALA A 25 -17.99 -5.32 -9.72
C ALA A 25 -16.62 -5.83 -10.22
N GLN A 26 -15.90 -5.05 -11.04
CA GLN A 26 -14.57 -5.41 -11.54
C GLN A 26 -13.42 -4.94 -10.63
N GLY A 27 -13.64 -3.95 -9.75
CA GLY A 27 -12.59 -3.30 -8.97
C GLY A 27 -11.60 -2.49 -9.84
N PRO A 28 -10.71 -1.68 -9.23
CA PRO A 28 -9.72 -0.92 -9.98
C PRO A 28 -8.67 -1.82 -10.64
N GLU A 29 -8.12 -1.39 -11.77
CA GLU A 29 -6.95 -2.03 -12.39
C GLU A 29 -5.78 -2.01 -11.39
N VAL A 30 -5.06 -3.13 -11.28
CA VAL A 30 -3.84 -3.20 -10.46
C VAL A 30 -2.70 -3.79 -11.26
N ARG A 31 -1.54 -3.17 -11.15
CA ARG A 31 -0.32 -3.60 -11.83
C ARG A 31 0.90 -3.35 -10.95
N PRO A 32 1.93 -4.22 -10.95
CA PRO A 32 3.18 -3.95 -10.26
C PRO A 32 3.78 -2.63 -10.75
N VAL A 33 4.41 -1.86 -9.86
CA VAL A 33 5.15 -0.65 -10.27
C VAL A 33 6.37 -1.03 -11.09
N ALA A 34 7.11 -2.05 -10.63
CA ALA A 34 8.25 -2.62 -11.31
C ALA A 34 8.50 -4.06 -10.82
N PRO A 35 9.12 -4.95 -11.63
CA PRO A 35 9.44 -6.32 -11.23
C PRO A 35 10.31 -6.40 -9.96
N GLU A 36 11.25 -5.47 -9.79
CA GLU A 36 12.12 -5.33 -8.61
C GLU A 36 11.41 -4.80 -7.36
N HIS A 37 10.16 -4.35 -7.51
CA HIS A 37 9.33 -3.82 -6.43
C HIS A 37 8.04 -4.64 -6.27
N PRO A 38 8.12 -5.94 -5.95
CA PRO A 38 6.96 -6.83 -5.90
C PRO A 38 5.92 -6.41 -4.85
N TYR A 39 6.30 -5.55 -3.91
CA TYR A 39 5.45 -5.05 -2.85
C TYR A 39 4.87 -3.65 -3.11
N THR A 40 5.05 -3.08 -4.30
CA THR A 40 4.49 -1.78 -4.67
C THR A 40 3.69 -1.89 -5.96
N TRP A 41 2.45 -1.42 -5.93
CA TRP A 41 1.47 -1.61 -6.99
C TRP A 41 0.80 -0.30 -7.37
N TRP A 42 0.66 -0.05 -8.67
CA TRP A 42 -0.28 0.96 -9.16
C TRP A 42 -1.70 0.45 -8.99
N VAL A 43 -2.60 1.34 -8.54
CA VAL A 43 -4.02 1.06 -8.38
C VAL A 43 -4.81 2.14 -9.12
N GLY A 44 -5.50 1.73 -10.18
CA GLY A 44 -6.14 2.61 -11.14
C GLY A 44 -5.13 3.59 -11.75
N THR A 45 -5.53 4.86 -11.84
CA THR A 45 -4.71 5.92 -12.44
C THR A 45 -4.08 6.88 -11.44
N ARG A 46 -4.36 6.70 -10.13
CA ARG A 46 -4.06 7.73 -9.11
C ARG A 46 -3.44 7.21 -7.83
N TYR A 47 -3.57 5.93 -7.53
CA TYR A 47 -3.18 5.40 -6.23
C TYR A 47 -1.97 4.47 -6.33
N VAL A 48 -1.20 4.44 -5.26
CA VAL A 48 -0.08 3.51 -5.06
C VAL A 48 -0.33 2.69 -3.80
N LEU A 49 -0.40 1.38 -3.96
CA LEU A 49 -0.47 0.44 -2.84
C LEU A 49 0.94 -0.03 -2.48
N ARG A 50 1.30 0.12 -1.21
CA ARG A 50 2.55 -0.37 -0.63
C ARG A 50 2.26 -1.46 0.38
N LEU A 51 2.95 -2.58 0.24
CA LEU A 51 2.84 -3.75 1.11
C LEU A 51 4.16 -3.92 1.87
N ALA A 52 4.09 -4.21 3.16
CA ALA A 52 5.30 -4.53 3.91
C ALA A 52 5.66 -6.02 3.75
N PRO A 53 6.87 -6.38 3.27
CA PRO A 53 7.29 -7.78 3.14
C PRO A 53 7.47 -8.51 4.48
N ASP A 54 7.73 -7.75 5.55
CA ASP A 54 8.02 -8.26 6.88
C ASP A 54 7.59 -7.28 7.98
N ARG A 55 7.78 -7.69 9.24
CA ARG A 55 7.36 -6.92 10.41
C ARG A 55 8.15 -5.62 10.58
N GLU A 56 9.42 -5.61 10.22
CA GLU A 56 10.27 -4.41 10.33
C GLU A 56 9.82 -3.36 9.32
N ALA A 57 9.62 -3.78 8.06
CA ALA A 57 9.05 -2.96 7.01
C ALA A 57 7.64 -2.45 7.39
N SER A 58 6.88 -3.23 8.14
CA SER A 58 5.55 -2.81 8.63
C SER A 58 5.64 -1.69 9.67
N VAL A 59 6.60 -1.78 10.59
CA VAL A 59 6.88 -0.70 11.55
C VAL A 59 7.35 0.54 10.80
N ARG A 60 8.27 0.39 9.83
CA ARG A 60 8.76 1.50 9.01
C ARG A 60 7.62 2.16 8.24
N LEU A 61 6.77 1.39 7.57
CA LEU A 61 5.65 1.89 6.78
C LEU A 61 4.66 2.69 7.63
N ARG A 62 4.29 2.18 8.81
CA ARG A 62 3.41 2.89 9.76
C ARG A 62 4.03 4.20 10.27
N ARG A 63 5.33 4.20 10.55
CA ARG A 63 6.07 5.41 10.97
C ARG A 63 6.15 6.42 9.83
N GLU A 64 6.45 5.97 8.62
CA GLU A 64 6.58 6.81 7.44
C GLU A 64 5.27 7.56 7.14
N THR A 65 4.11 6.90 7.21
CA THR A 65 2.82 7.57 7.03
C THR A 65 2.59 8.69 8.05
N ARG A 66 2.83 8.41 9.35
CA ARG A 66 2.71 9.43 10.40
C ARG A 66 3.70 10.59 10.21
N LEU A 67 4.93 10.28 9.80
CA LEU A 67 5.94 11.28 9.52
C LEU A 67 5.52 12.16 8.33
N ARG A 68 5.04 11.57 7.24
CA ARG A 68 4.57 12.29 6.05
C ARG A 68 3.46 13.27 6.39
N ASP A 69 2.50 12.86 7.20
CA ASP A 69 1.42 13.74 7.63
C ASP A 69 1.91 14.90 8.50
N LEU A 70 2.89 14.66 9.37
CA LEU A 70 3.50 15.71 10.19
C LEU A 70 4.30 16.72 9.37
N VAL A 71 5.08 16.26 8.38
CA VAL A 71 5.99 17.15 7.62
C VAL A 71 5.30 17.85 6.46
N ARG A 72 4.17 17.36 5.96
CA ARG A 72 3.46 17.90 4.78
C ARG A 72 3.25 19.42 4.82
N PRO A 73 2.82 20.07 5.93
CA PRO A 73 2.66 21.53 5.95
C PRO A 73 3.99 22.31 6.02
N HIS A 74 5.12 21.62 6.21
CA HIS A 74 6.43 22.24 6.46
C HIS A 74 7.42 22.08 5.30
N VAL A 75 7.04 21.42 4.20
CA VAL A 75 7.91 21.21 3.03
C VAL A 75 7.30 21.81 1.77
N PRO A 76 8.10 22.40 0.87
CA PRO A 76 7.59 23.06 -0.35
C PRO A 76 7.31 22.08 -1.50
N VAL A 77 7.25 20.77 -1.21
CA VAL A 77 7.02 19.71 -2.20
C VAL A 77 5.78 18.90 -1.81
N VAL A 78 5.08 18.36 -2.81
CA VAL A 78 3.91 17.51 -2.56
C VAL A 78 4.34 16.21 -1.90
N VAL A 79 3.84 15.96 -0.70
CA VAL A 79 4.07 14.72 0.04
C VAL A 79 2.84 13.81 -0.13
N PRO A 80 3.01 12.56 -0.61
CA PRO A 80 1.88 11.64 -0.78
C PRO A 80 1.10 11.43 0.52
N SER A 81 -0.22 11.25 0.41
CA SER A 81 -1.13 11.08 1.54
C SER A 81 -1.75 9.70 1.54
N ALA A 82 -1.65 8.98 2.67
CA ALA A 82 -2.28 7.69 2.80
C ALA A 82 -3.81 7.86 2.93
N VAL A 83 -4.57 7.45 1.92
CA VAL A 83 -6.03 7.48 1.91
C VAL A 83 -6.65 6.27 2.63
N ALA A 84 -5.90 5.17 2.71
CA ALA A 84 -6.27 3.98 3.49
C ALA A 84 -5.03 3.25 4.01
N HIS A 85 -5.20 2.51 5.11
CA HIS A 85 -4.17 1.67 5.70
C HIS A 85 -4.80 0.45 6.37
N GLY A 86 -4.01 -0.61 6.55
CA GLY A 86 -4.45 -1.82 7.22
C GLY A 86 -3.36 -2.87 7.22
N ASP A 87 -3.73 -4.13 7.44
CA ASP A 87 -2.83 -5.26 7.28
C ASP A 87 -3.24 -6.06 6.04
N TRP A 88 -2.26 -6.41 5.19
CA TRP A 88 -2.52 -7.23 4.00
C TRP A 88 -2.37 -8.73 4.27
N THR A 89 -1.65 -9.07 5.34
CA THR A 89 -1.60 -10.37 5.98
C THR A 89 -1.37 -10.13 7.48
N PRO A 90 -1.73 -11.04 8.41
CA PRO A 90 -1.68 -10.75 9.84
C PRO A 90 -0.33 -10.19 10.31
N GLY A 91 -0.34 -8.94 10.77
CA GLY A 91 0.83 -8.24 11.29
C GLY A 91 1.74 -7.60 10.24
N LEU A 92 1.43 -7.73 8.94
CA LEU A 92 2.13 -7.02 7.87
C LEU A 92 1.29 -5.86 7.32
N ALA A 93 1.79 -4.65 7.49
CA ALA A 93 1.08 -3.42 7.13
C ALA A 93 0.99 -3.20 5.63
N CYS A 94 -0.07 -2.52 5.21
CA CYS A 94 -0.23 -1.95 3.88
C CYS A 94 -0.74 -0.51 3.98
N THR A 95 -0.39 0.29 2.98
CA THR A 95 -0.91 1.66 2.80
C THR A 95 -1.33 1.86 1.35
N LEU A 96 -2.44 2.56 1.16
CA LEU A 96 -2.86 3.07 -0.13
C LEU A 96 -2.67 4.58 -0.11
N ASP A 97 -1.73 5.05 -0.91
CA ASP A 97 -1.36 6.45 -1.10
C ASP A 97 -2.01 7.02 -2.37
#